data_AF-A0AA36I4E7-F1
#
_entry.id   AF-A0AA36I4E7-F1
#
_cell.length_a   1.000
_cell.length_b   1.000
_cell.length_c   1.000
_cell.angle_alpha   90.00
_cell.angle_beta   90.00
_cell.angle_gamma   90.00
#
_symmetry.space_group_name_H-M   'P 1'
#
loop_
_entity.id
_entity.type
_entity.pdbx_description
1 polymer ?
#
loop_
_entity_poly.entity_id
_entity_poly.type
_entity_poly.pdbx_seq_one_letter_code
_entity_poly.pdbx_strand_id
1 'polypeptide(L)'
;MDEVQKAFAQEVGDGCLTKHELEGVLLRVGLGAKHITALLGCIPGDAHRRFDFSEFLRVLSHDEPRDPPVPCVPSITSYDLLVLGCGPAGVKAALEAAGRGLHVAVVEPLAKPTGAPTGAYSKCIREAVMAKKWTWPEIHDMVQQITLSAHESTMRLLRSFHVDVLQGAASFVDASTLCLEGAARRTLRSGHGVVVATGSHANRLSMIPFELFGVFDSDSISSLDFIPKTMVVQGAGIIGLEYANMFAKLGAKVVVVEFAAKMLQMLDKDLQAALLADLAANKVEILLETGITSVQSLEGGVRGKPLLLVETSRGSFRCECLLSAVGRVGSVEGLGLEKVGVKTGRAQMIEVDGNQWTGVANIYAVGDVAGRSVSLPVEPVE
;
A
#
# COMPACT_ATOMS: atom_id res chain seq x y z
N MET A 1 21.25 17.74 -10.86
CA MET A 1 22.47 17.25 -10.20
C MET A 1 23.72 17.90 -10.78
N ASP A 2 23.90 17.89 -12.10
CA ASP A 2 25.06 18.52 -12.76
C ASP A 2 25.23 20.02 -12.46
N GLU A 3 24.13 20.77 -12.37
CA GLU A 3 24.17 22.19 -11.98
C GLU A 3 24.60 22.39 -10.52
N VAL A 4 24.17 21.49 -9.62
CA VAL A 4 24.55 21.49 -8.21
C VAL A 4 26.04 21.18 -8.07
N GLN A 5 26.55 20.20 -8.83
CA GLN A 5 27.96 19.81 -8.83
C GLN A 5 28.86 20.95 -9.35
N LYS A 6 28.45 21.62 -10.44
CA LYS A 6 29.19 22.79 -10.96
C LYS A 6 29.19 23.95 -9.96
N ALA A 7 28.06 24.24 -9.31
CA ALA A 7 27.98 25.27 -8.30
C ALA A 7 28.84 24.95 -7.07
N PHE A 8 28.83 23.68 -6.62
CA PHE A 8 29.69 23.22 -5.52
C PHE A 8 31.18 23.37 -5.84
N ALA A 9 31.60 23.02 -7.07
CA ALA A 9 32.99 23.15 -7.52
C ALA A 9 33.45 24.61 -7.69
N GLN A 10 32.54 25.55 -7.98
CA GLN A 10 32.86 26.97 -8.13
C GLN A 10 33.03 27.69 -6.78
N GLU A 11 32.36 27.21 -5.73
CA GLU A 11 32.33 27.88 -4.43
C GLU A 11 33.45 27.44 -3.50
N VAL A 12 34.06 26.29 -3.77
CA VAL A 12 34.98 25.62 -2.85
C VAL A 12 36.15 25.06 -3.63
N GLY A 13 37.21 25.85 -3.76
CA GLY A 13 38.45 25.36 -4.39
C GLY A 13 38.90 24.01 -3.81
N ASP A 14 38.97 23.89 -2.47
CA ASP A 14 39.50 22.73 -1.74
C ASP A 14 38.45 21.91 -0.94
N GLY A 15 37.25 21.76 -1.48
CA GLY A 15 36.50 20.51 -1.26
C GLY A 15 35.49 20.36 -0.11
N CYS A 16 35.28 21.29 0.84
CA CYS A 16 34.23 21.12 1.88
C CYS A 16 33.38 22.36 2.20
N LEU A 17 32.06 22.19 2.38
CA LEU A 17 31.07 23.22 2.77
C LEU A 17 30.44 22.96 4.14
N THR A 18 30.10 24.03 4.85
CA THR A 18 29.14 24.00 5.97
C THR A 18 27.70 23.92 5.47
N LYS A 19 26.75 23.57 6.36
CA LYS A 19 25.32 23.55 6.03
C LYS A 19 24.79 24.90 5.53
N HIS A 20 25.29 26.00 6.10
CA HIS A 20 24.87 27.35 5.73
C HIS A 20 25.39 27.77 4.35
N GLU A 21 26.63 27.42 4.01
CA GLU A 21 27.19 27.67 2.69
C GLU A 21 26.49 26.81 1.62
N LEU A 22 26.19 25.55 1.95
CA LEU A 22 25.40 24.66 1.07
C LEU A 22 23.98 25.20 0.84
N GLU A 23 23.32 25.74 1.86
CA GLU A 23 22.01 26.41 1.71
C GLU A 23 22.07 27.51 0.64
N GLY A 24 23.12 28.34 0.68
CA GLY A 24 23.36 29.38 -0.32
C GLY A 24 23.55 28.84 -1.73
N VAL A 25 24.33 27.74 -1.89
CA VAL A 25 24.53 27.06 -3.18
C VAL A 25 23.20 26.56 -3.73
N LEU A 26 22.41 25.87 -2.90
CA LEU A 26 21.14 25.26 -3.29
C LEU A 26 20.08 26.30 -3.67
N LEU A 27 20.07 27.46 -3.00
CA LEU A 27 19.20 28.58 -3.38
C LEU A 27 19.57 29.16 -4.75
N ARG A 28 20.86 29.29 -5.08
CA ARG A 28 21.32 29.83 -6.37
C ARG A 28 21.01 28.92 -7.55
N VAL A 29 20.97 27.61 -7.34
CA VAL A 29 20.54 26.62 -8.35
C VAL A 29 19.00 26.45 -8.39
N GLY A 30 18.25 27.29 -7.68
CA GLY A 30 16.79 27.38 -7.80
C GLY A 30 16.00 26.35 -6.98
N LEU A 31 16.60 25.67 -6.00
CA LEU A 31 15.83 24.80 -5.11
C LEU A 31 14.93 25.64 -4.18
N GLY A 32 13.67 25.23 -4.02
CA GLY A 32 12.74 25.88 -3.11
C GLY A 32 13.11 25.68 -1.64
N ALA A 33 12.97 26.71 -0.81
CA ALA A 33 13.39 26.73 0.60
C ALA A 33 12.91 25.51 1.43
N LYS A 34 11.67 25.03 1.21
CA LYS A 34 11.14 23.83 1.89
C LYS A 34 11.96 22.56 1.59
N HIS A 35 12.41 22.39 0.35
CA HIS A 35 13.23 21.24 -0.04
C HIS A 35 14.64 21.36 0.55
N ILE A 36 15.18 22.58 0.60
CA ILE A 36 16.50 22.84 1.19
C ILE A 36 16.49 22.53 2.68
N THR A 37 15.47 22.97 3.42
CA THR A 37 15.34 22.66 4.86
C THR A 37 15.26 21.16 5.12
N ALA A 38 14.49 20.41 4.34
CA ALA A 38 14.40 18.96 4.46
C ALA A 38 15.75 18.27 4.18
N LEU A 39 16.45 18.73 3.14
CA LEU A 39 17.72 18.17 2.68
C LEU A 39 18.86 18.44 3.68
N LEU A 40 18.96 19.66 4.21
CA LEU A 40 19.93 20.01 5.25
C LEU A 40 19.64 19.31 6.59
N GLY A 41 18.37 19.00 6.86
CA GLY A 41 17.95 18.20 8.01
C GLY A 41 18.41 16.74 7.97
N CYS A 42 18.70 16.21 6.77
CA CYS A 42 19.21 14.86 6.59
C CYS A 42 20.73 14.75 6.79
N ILE A 43 21.47 15.87 6.76
CA ILE A 43 22.91 15.88 6.96
C ILE A 43 23.20 15.80 8.47
N PRO A 44 23.84 14.74 8.99
CA PRO A 44 24.11 14.62 10.43
C PRO A 44 25.18 15.62 10.90
N GLY A 45 25.08 16.08 12.15
CA GLY A 45 26.05 17.00 12.77
C GLY A 45 25.55 18.44 12.93
N ASP A 46 26.34 19.26 13.63
CA ASP A 46 26.02 20.66 13.91
C ASP A 46 26.15 21.56 12.66
N ALA A 47 25.79 22.84 12.80
CA ALA A 47 25.82 23.81 11.70
C ALA A 47 27.25 24.16 11.22
N HIS A 48 28.27 23.81 11.98
CA HIS A 48 29.68 24.15 11.72
C HIS A 48 30.46 22.99 11.10
N ARG A 49 29.91 21.76 11.11
CA ARG A 49 30.49 20.61 10.41
C ARG A 49 30.61 20.91 8.92
N ARG A 50 31.81 20.69 8.37
CA ARG A 50 32.10 20.77 6.94
C ARG A 50 32.05 19.38 6.32
N PHE A 51 31.46 19.25 5.15
CA PHE A 51 31.35 18.00 4.38
C PHE A 51 31.69 18.25 2.91
N ASP A 52 32.24 17.24 2.25
CA ASP A 52 32.59 17.32 0.83
C ASP A 52 31.41 16.97 -0.08
N PHE A 53 31.57 17.18 -1.40
CA PHE A 53 30.50 16.89 -2.36
C PHE A 53 30.15 15.39 -2.40
N SER A 54 31.12 14.51 -2.16
CA SER A 54 30.90 13.06 -2.17
C SER A 54 30.09 12.61 -0.94
N GLU A 55 30.34 13.23 0.22
CA GLU A 55 29.59 13.02 1.46
C GLU A 55 28.17 13.59 1.33
N PHE A 56 28.01 14.74 0.68
CA PHE A 56 26.70 15.28 0.31
C PHE A 56 25.90 14.31 -0.59
N LEU A 57 26.54 13.72 -1.60
CA LEU A 57 25.89 12.72 -2.45
C LEU A 57 25.53 11.44 -1.69
N ARG A 58 26.37 11.00 -0.74
CA ARG A 58 26.09 9.85 0.13
C ARG A 58 24.88 10.05 1.02
N VAL A 59 24.70 11.26 1.57
CA VAL A 59 23.49 11.61 2.35
C VAL A 59 22.25 11.54 1.46
N LEU A 60 22.34 12.02 0.22
CA LEU A 60 21.24 11.92 -0.75
C LEU A 60 20.95 10.48 -1.19
N SER A 61 21.97 9.61 -1.25
CA SER A 61 21.82 8.22 -1.69
C SER A 61 21.59 7.21 -0.55
N HIS A 62 21.65 7.65 0.71
CA HIS A 62 21.61 6.78 1.91
C HIS A 62 22.73 5.73 1.97
N ASP A 63 23.91 6.02 1.40
CA ASP A 63 25.08 5.13 1.44
C ASP A 63 26.13 5.63 2.46
N GLU A 64 26.17 5.03 3.64
CA GLU A 64 27.30 5.18 4.58
C GLU A 64 28.52 4.36 4.10
N PRO A 65 29.77 4.79 4.39
CA PRO A 65 30.96 4.04 4.02
C PRO A 65 31.00 2.69 4.75
N ARG A 66 30.97 1.59 3.98
CA ARG A 66 31.13 0.24 4.52
C ARG A 66 32.61 -0.03 4.81
N ASP A 67 32.94 -0.23 6.08
CA ASP A 67 34.16 -0.97 6.44
C ASP A 67 34.17 -2.32 5.70
N PRO A 68 35.35 -2.88 5.36
CA PRO A 68 35.42 -4.22 4.80
C PRO A 68 34.71 -5.18 5.76
N PRO A 69 33.88 -6.12 5.27
CA PRO A 69 33.09 -6.95 6.14
C PRO A 69 34.03 -7.76 7.04
N VAL A 70 34.05 -7.41 8.32
CA VAL A 70 34.29 -8.38 9.38
C VAL A 70 33.35 -9.54 9.05
N PRO A 71 33.82 -10.79 8.96
CA PRO A 71 32.95 -11.92 8.67
C PRO A 71 31.95 -12.06 9.83
N CYS A 72 30.85 -11.32 9.74
CA CYS A 72 29.68 -11.52 10.57
C CYS A 72 29.12 -12.84 10.10
N VAL A 73 29.33 -13.88 10.90
CA VAL A 73 28.46 -15.04 10.90
C VAL A 73 27.04 -14.47 10.93
N PRO A 74 26.19 -14.67 9.90
CA PRO A 74 24.85 -14.12 9.91
C PRO A 74 24.18 -14.63 11.18
N SER A 75 23.83 -13.74 12.09
CA SER A 75 23.16 -14.12 13.33
C SER A 75 21.80 -14.69 12.95
N ILE A 76 21.68 -16.02 13.05
CA ILE A 76 20.43 -16.72 12.83
C ILE A 76 19.56 -16.46 14.05
N THR A 77 18.47 -15.74 13.87
CA THR A 77 17.44 -15.61 14.92
C THR A 77 16.43 -16.72 14.73
N SER A 78 16.18 -17.51 15.78
CA SER A 78 15.23 -18.62 15.72
C SER A 78 13.93 -18.25 16.43
N TYR A 79 12.83 -18.71 15.86
CA TYR A 79 11.47 -18.56 16.37
C TYR A 79 10.75 -19.90 16.25
N ASP A 80 9.73 -20.12 17.07
CA ASP A 80 8.83 -21.26 16.89
C ASP A 80 7.98 -21.07 15.64
N LEU A 81 7.33 -19.90 15.52
CA LEU A 81 6.48 -19.54 14.38
C LEU A 81 6.89 -18.20 13.78
N LEU A 82 6.98 -18.14 12.46
CA LEU A 82 7.12 -16.90 11.70
C LEU A 82 5.80 -16.57 11.02
N VAL A 83 5.31 -15.34 11.18
CA VAL A 83 4.10 -14.85 10.51
C VAL A 83 4.48 -13.72 9.57
N LEU A 84 4.15 -13.84 8.29
CA LEU A 84 4.44 -12.83 7.27
C LEU A 84 3.21 -11.96 7.04
N GLY A 85 3.27 -10.71 7.49
CA GLY A 85 2.19 -9.73 7.39
C GLY A 85 1.49 -9.47 8.72
N CYS A 86 1.26 -8.19 9.02
CA CYS A 86 0.63 -7.71 10.25
C CYS A 86 -0.78 -7.17 9.97
N GLY A 87 -1.52 -7.82 9.06
CA GLY A 87 -2.97 -7.64 8.89
C GLY A 87 -3.78 -8.43 9.93
N PRO A 88 -5.12 -8.45 9.84
CA PRO A 88 -5.98 -9.08 10.86
C PRO A 88 -5.68 -10.58 11.05
N ALA A 89 -5.52 -11.30 9.92
CA ALA A 89 -5.23 -12.73 9.95
C ALA A 89 -3.84 -13.01 10.55
N GLY A 90 -2.83 -12.22 10.18
CA GLY A 90 -1.47 -12.36 10.70
C GLY A 90 -1.38 -12.04 12.19
N VAL A 91 -1.98 -10.94 12.63
CA VAL A 91 -2.08 -10.59 14.06
C VAL A 91 -2.79 -11.70 14.83
N LYS A 92 -3.92 -12.20 14.33
CA LYS A 92 -4.65 -13.27 15.03
C LYS A 92 -3.85 -14.57 15.09
N ALA A 93 -3.18 -14.96 14.01
CA ALA A 93 -2.31 -16.14 13.97
C ALA A 93 -1.16 -16.02 15.00
N ALA A 94 -0.52 -14.85 15.06
CA ALA A 94 0.57 -14.61 15.99
C ALA A 94 0.13 -14.65 17.45
N LEU A 95 -0.98 -14.00 17.79
CA LEU A 95 -1.52 -13.99 19.16
C LEU A 95 -1.98 -15.38 19.61
N GLU A 96 -2.61 -16.14 18.72
CA GLU A 96 -3.04 -17.51 19.02
C GLU A 96 -1.84 -18.44 19.29
N ALA A 97 -0.80 -18.34 18.48
CA ALA A 97 0.44 -19.10 18.67
C ALA A 97 1.18 -18.70 19.95
N ALA A 98 1.33 -17.40 20.20
CA ALA A 98 1.98 -16.89 21.41
C ALA A 98 1.19 -17.24 22.68
N GLY A 99 -0.15 -17.18 22.62
CA GLY A 99 -1.03 -17.61 23.72
C GLY A 99 -0.90 -19.10 24.08
N ARG A 100 -0.35 -19.91 23.17
CA ARG A 100 -0.02 -21.33 23.39
C ARG A 100 1.43 -21.56 23.85
N GLY A 101 2.16 -20.48 24.13
CA GLY A 101 3.52 -20.52 24.64
C GLY A 101 4.62 -20.58 23.58
N LEU A 102 4.28 -20.38 22.29
CA LEU A 102 5.27 -20.34 21.22
C LEU A 102 5.99 -18.98 21.19
N HIS A 103 7.29 -18.99 20.86
CA HIS A 103 8.05 -17.77 20.56
C HIS A 103 7.80 -17.35 19.10
N VAL A 104 7.12 -16.22 18.90
CA VAL A 104 6.58 -15.82 17.60
C VAL A 104 7.19 -14.51 17.13
N ALA A 105 7.50 -14.43 15.83
CA ALA A 105 7.75 -13.16 15.16
C ALA A 105 6.69 -12.88 14.09
N VAL A 106 6.25 -11.63 14.02
CA VAL A 106 5.52 -11.08 12.87
C VAL A 106 6.49 -10.23 12.06
N VAL A 107 6.61 -10.49 10.77
CA VAL A 107 7.38 -9.69 9.83
C VAL A 107 6.45 -8.79 9.03
N GLU A 108 6.76 -7.51 8.97
CA GLU A 108 5.94 -6.51 8.29
C GLU A 108 6.79 -5.45 7.57
N PRO A 109 6.63 -5.23 6.27
CA PRO A 109 7.36 -4.17 5.57
C PRO A 109 6.93 -2.75 5.98
N LEU A 110 5.66 -2.53 6.33
CA LEU A 110 5.16 -1.22 6.71
C LEU A 110 5.73 -0.75 8.05
N ALA A 111 6.11 0.53 8.12
CA ALA A 111 6.59 1.15 9.35
C ALA A 111 5.50 1.27 10.44
N LYS A 112 4.23 1.34 10.03
CA LYS A 112 3.08 1.53 10.93
C LYS A 112 1.97 0.51 10.63
N PRO A 113 2.16 -0.78 10.95
CA PRO A 113 1.09 -1.76 10.79
C PRO A 113 -0.09 -1.45 11.68
N THR A 114 -1.29 -1.55 11.13
CA THR A 114 -2.52 -1.26 11.86
C THR A 114 -3.20 -2.50 12.41
N GLY A 115 -2.88 -3.71 11.92
CA GLY A 115 -3.68 -4.90 12.18
C GLY A 115 -5.06 -4.86 11.51
N ALA A 116 -5.32 -3.87 10.66
CA ALA A 116 -6.63 -3.62 10.05
C ALA A 116 -6.75 -4.32 8.69
N PRO A 117 -7.97 -4.67 8.24
CA PRO A 117 -8.17 -5.36 6.98
C PRO A 117 -7.77 -4.50 5.80
N THR A 118 -7.41 -5.17 4.71
CA THR A 118 -7.24 -4.57 3.40
C THR A 118 -8.49 -3.78 3.02
N GLY A 119 -8.37 -2.45 2.88
CA GLY A 119 -9.51 -1.55 2.63
C GLY A 119 -10.07 -0.83 3.87
N ALA A 120 -9.40 -0.88 5.02
CA ALA A 120 -9.80 -0.09 6.20
C ALA A 120 -9.89 1.42 5.91
N TYR A 121 -9.07 1.93 5.00
CA TYR A 121 -9.07 3.34 4.60
C TYR A 121 -10.44 3.81 4.09
N SER A 122 -11.15 3.01 3.28
CA SER A 122 -12.50 3.37 2.82
C SER A 122 -13.49 3.48 3.97
N LYS A 123 -13.36 2.64 5.01
CA LYS A 123 -14.23 2.68 6.19
C LYS A 123 -13.95 3.93 7.01
N CYS A 124 -12.69 4.33 7.16
CA CYS A 124 -12.34 5.58 7.84
C CYS A 124 -12.94 6.80 7.12
N ILE A 125 -12.89 6.86 5.78
CA ILE A 125 -13.57 7.92 5.02
C ILE A 125 -15.08 7.86 5.25
N ARG A 126 -15.68 6.67 5.19
CA ARG A 126 -17.12 6.49 5.41
C ARG A 126 -17.54 7.04 6.78
N GLU A 127 -16.81 6.69 7.84
CA GLU A 127 -17.06 7.20 9.19
C GLU A 127 -16.91 8.72 9.25
N ALA A 128 -15.93 9.31 8.56
CA ALA A 128 -15.78 10.77 8.47
C ALA A 128 -16.98 11.42 7.78
N VAL A 129 -17.46 10.85 6.66
CA VAL A 129 -18.65 11.32 5.94
C VAL A 129 -19.89 11.21 6.84
N MET A 130 -20.07 10.10 7.57
CA MET A 130 -21.18 9.93 8.51
C MET A 130 -21.11 10.91 9.69
N ALA A 131 -19.91 11.22 10.15
CA ALA A 131 -19.63 12.25 11.15
C ALA A 131 -19.71 13.70 10.61
N LYS A 132 -20.23 13.88 9.39
CA LYS A 132 -20.43 15.17 8.73
C LYS A 132 -19.14 15.97 8.55
N LYS A 133 -18.02 15.29 8.29
CA LYS A 133 -16.78 15.91 7.84
C LYS A 133 -16.87 16.14 6.33
N TRP A 134 -16.97 17.40 5.92
CA TRP A 134 -17.28 17.76 4.53
C TRP A 134 -16.08 18.34 3.78
N THR A 135 -14.99 18.63 4.49
CA THR A 135 -13.75 19.10 3.88
C THR A 135 -12.70 17.99 3.88
N TRP A 136 -11.83 17.99 2.87
CA TRP A 136 -10.75 16.99 2.81
C TRP A 136 -9.82 17.03 4.03
N PRO A 137 -9.39 18.20 4.55
CA PRO A 137 -8.56 18.25 5.76
C PRO A 137 -9.20 17.57 6.96
N GLU A 138 -10.50 17.79 7.21
CA GLU A 138 -11.21 17.14 8.32
C GLU A 138 -11.29 15.62 8.17
N ILE A 139 -11.53 15.13 6.95
CA ILE A 139 -11.56 13.70 6.64
C ILE A 139 -10.18 13.10 6.86
N HIS A 140 -9.16 13.73 6.29
CA HIS A 140 -7.78 13.28 6.38
C HIS A 140 -7.32 13.20 7.85
N ASP A 141 -7.60 14.23 8.65
CA ASP A 141 -7.24 14.25 10.08
C ASP A 141 -7.91 13.10 10.85
N MET A 142 -9.20 12.84 10.60
CA MET A 142 -9.92 11.73 11.24
C MET A 142 -9.35 10.37 10.83
N VAL A 143 -9.05 10.19 9.54
CA VAL A 143 -8.45 8.95 9.02
C VAL A 143 -7.07 8.72 9.65
N GLN A 144 -6.24 9.76 9.75
CA GLN A 144 -4.92 9.68 10.40
C GLN A 144 -5.04 9.31 11.88
N GLN A 145 -5.97 9.93 12.61
CA GLN A 145 -6.21 9.61 14.02
C GLN A 145 -6.64 8.15 14.22
N ILE A 146 -7.57 7.65 13.40
CA ILE A 146 -8.01 6.25 13.45
C ILE A 146 -6.85 5.31 13.13
N THR A 147 -6.05 5.63 12.11
CA THR A 147 -4.90 4.82 11.67
C THR A 147 -3.83 4.74 12.75
N LEU A 148 -3.49 5.86 13.38
CA LEU A 148 -2.52 5.92 14.49
C LEU A 148 -3.02 5.15 15.71
N SER A 149 -4.28 5.35 16.08
CA SER A 149 -4.91 4.62 17.19
C SER A 149 -4.92 3.10 16.97
N ALA A 150 -5.25 2.66 15.75
CA ALA A 150 -5.23 1.24 15.39
C ALA A 150 -3.81 0.66 15.45
N HIS A 151 -2.81 1.38 14.92
CA HIS A 151 -1.40 0.99 15.01
C HIS A 151 -0.95 0.84 16.47
N GLU A 152 -1.17 1.85 17.30
CA GLU A 152 -0.79 1.81 18.72
C GLU A 152 -1.46 0.66 19.48
N SER A 153 -2.73 0.42 19.18
CA SER A 153 -3.51 -0.67 19.79
C SER A 153 -2.96 -2.03 19.40
N THR A 154 -2.71 -2.26 18.10
CA THR A 154 -2.13 -3.51 17.58
C THR A 154 -0.74 -3.76 18.15
N MET A 155 0.12 -2.74 18.16
CA MET A 155 1.47 -2.88 18.73
C MET A 155 1.46 -3.15 20.23
N ARG A 156 0.52 -2.54 20.98
CA ARG A 156 0.34 -2.82 22.42
C ARG A 156 -0.09 -4.27 22.63
N LEU A 157 -1.02 -4.76 21.83
CA LEU A 157 -1.53 -6.12 21.92
C LEU A 157 -0.44 -7.15 21.62
N LEU A 158 0.29 -7.00 20.51
CA LEU A 158 1.41 -7.89 20.16
C LEU A 158 2.49 -7.92 21.25
N ARG A 159 2.86 -6.75 21.80
CA ARG A 159 3.80 -6.67 22.93
C ARG A 159 3.31 -7.38 24.18
N SER A 160 2.02 -7.29 24.51
CA SER A 160 1.46 -7.96 25.70
C SER A 160 1.53 -9.49 25.61
N PHE A 161 1.60 -10.03 24.40
CA PHE A 161 1.80 -11.46 24.13
C PHE A 161 3.27 -11.82 23.85
N HIS A 162 4.21 -10.89 24.04
CA HIS A 162 5.64 -11.09 23.77
C HIS A 162 5.93 -11.54 22.32
N VAL A 163 5.13 -11.06 21.37
CA VAL A 163 5.37 -11.27 19.94
C VAL A 163 6.38 -10.24 19.44
N ASP A 164 7.45 -10.70 18.81
CA ASP A 164 8.42 -9.84 18.17
C ASP A 164 7.85 -9.28 16.86
N VAL A 165 7.94 -7.97 16.66
CA VAL A 165 7.52 -7.32 15.40
C VAL A 165 8.77 -6.84 14.67
N LEU A 166 9.03 -7.47 13.52
CA LEU A 166 10.22 -7.25 12.72
C LEU A 166 9.86 -6.45 11.46
N GLN A 167 10.40 -5.25 11.34
CA GLN A 167 10.18 -4.45 10.14
C GLN A 167 11.08 -4.92 8.99
N GLY A 168 10.48 -5.17 7.82
CA GLY A 168 11.18 -5.47 6.57
C GLY A 168 10.41 -6.44 5.66
N ALA A 169 10.96 -6.67 4.47
CA ALA A 169 10.46 -7.66 3.52
C ALA A 169 11.10 -9.02 3.80
N ALA A 170 10.30 -10.08 3.91
CA ALA A 170 10.81 -11.44 4.06
C ALA A 170 10.61 -12.26 2.79
N SER A 171 11.60 -13.09 2.47
CA SER A 171 11.55 -14.06 1.39
C SER A 171 12.03 -15.43 1.85
N PHE A 172 11.43 -16.50 1.34
CA PHE A 172 11.87 -17.86 1.59
C PHE A 172 13.26 -18.10 0.99
N VAL A 173 14.13 -18.68 1.83
CA VAL A 173 15.40 -19.31 1.41
C VAL A 173 15.17 -20.81 1.25
N ASP A 174 14.47 -21.40 2.23
CA ASP A 174 13.96 -22.77 2.22
C ASP A 174 12.67 -22.83 3.07
N ALA A 175 12.06 -24.02 3.24
CA ALA A 175 10.77 -24.17 3.91
C ALA A 175 10.75 -23.74 5.40
N SER A 176 11.92 -23.60 6.03
CA SER A 176 12.07 -23.23 7.44
C SER A 176 12.87 -21.95 7.66
N THR A 177 13.46 -21.37 6.60
CA THR A 177 14.38 -20.24 6.69
C THR A 177 13.92 -19.09 5.80
N LEU A 178 13.84 -17.90 6.39
CA LEU A 178 13.51 -16.66 5.70
C LEU A 178 14.68 -15.68 5.72
N CYS A 179 14.89 -14.98 4.62
CA CYS A 179 15.75 -13.81 4.54
C CYS A 179 14.89 -12.57 4.81
N LEU A 180 15.22 -11.81 5.85
CA LEU A 180 14.59 -10.53 6.16
C LEU A 180 15.47 -9.38 5.66
N GLU A 181 14.92 -8.57 4.77
CA GLU A 181 15.50 -7.34 4.26
C GLU A 181 14.81 -6.14 4.93
N GLY A 182 15.51 -5.54 5.90
CA GLY A 182 15.08 -4.32 6.59
C GLY A 182 16.27 -3.38 6.76
N ALA A 183 16.37 -2.69 7.91
CA ALA A 183 17.54 -1.85 8.22
C ALA A 183 18.87 -2.62 8.17
N ALA A 184 18.83 -3.90 8.56
CA ALA A 184 19.91 -4.84 8.36
C ALA A 184 19.35 -6.17 7.82
N ARG A 185 20.12 -6.81 6.94
CA ARG A 185 19.78 -8.14 6.43
C ARG A 185 19.93 -9.18 7.54
N ARG A 186 18.88 -9.96 7.78
CA ARG A 186 18.84 -11.00 8.83
C ARG A 186 18.37 -12.33 8.26
N THR A 187 18.79 -13.42 8.89
CA THR A 187 18.29 -14.76 8.61
C THR A 187 17.41 -15.21 9.77
N LEU A 188 16.15 -15.51 9.48
CA LEU A 188 15.17 -15.98 10.46
C LEU A 188 14.90 -17.45 10.22
N ARG A 189 14.90 -18.26 11.27
CA ARG A 189 14.58 -19.69 11.20
C ARG A 189 13.33 -19.99 12.02
N SER A 190 12.43 -20.79 11.46
CA SER A 190 11.26 -21.30 12.15
C SER A 190 11.44 -22.76 12.57
N GLY A 191 11.06 -23.07 13.82
CA GLY A 191 11.02 -24.43 14.36
C GLY A 191 9.74 -25.21 14.01
N HIS A 192 8.58 -24.53 13.96
CA HIS A 192 7.27 -25.16 13.75
C HIS A 192 6.59 -24.81 12.43
N GLY A 193 6.85 -23.64 11.86
CA GLY A 193 6.33 -23.28 10.54
C GLY A 193 6.20 -21.78 10.27
N VAL A 194 5.78 -21.51 9.03
CA VAL A 194 5.56 -20.16 8.52
C VAL A 194 4.10 -19.98 8.14
N VAL A 195 3.48 -18.90 8.62
CA VAL A 195 2.14 -18.47 8.22
C VAL A 195 2.27 -17.28 7.27
N VAL A 196 1.88 -17.45 6.02
CA VAL A 196 1.84 -16.39 5.01
C VAL A 196 0.50 -15.65 5.13
N ALA A 197 0.53 -14.41 5.60
CA ALA A 197 -0.62 -13.54 5.83
C ALA A 197 -0.40 -12.15 5.19
N THR A 198 0.25 -12.13 4.02
CA THR A 198 0.73 -10.93 3.33
C THR A 198 -0.38 -10.13 2.63
N GLY A 199 -1.62 -10.64 2.69
CA GLY A 199 -2.81 -9.95 2.21
C GLY A 199 -2.92 -9.91 0.69
N SER A 200 -3.54 -8.85 0.19
CA SER A 200 -3.74 -8.61 -1.24
C SER A 200 -3.43 -7.17 -1.60
N HIS A 201 -3.21 -6.89 -2.89
CA HIS A 201 -3.09 -5.55 -3.45
C HIS A 201 -4.09 -5.33 -4.59
N ALA A 202 -4.33 -4.08 -4.97
CA ALA A 202 -5.23 -3.72 -6.05
C ALA A 202 -4.79 -4.32 -7.39
N ASN A 203 -5.73 -4.87 -8.16
CA ASN A 203 -5.44 -5.39 -9.49
C ASN A 203 -5.26 -4.23 -10.48
N ARG A 204 -4.02 -4.02 -10.96
CA ARG A 204 -3.70 -2.99 -11.95
C ARG A 204 -3.75 -3.57 -13.37
N LEU A 205 -4.68 -3.09 -14.18
CA LEU A 205 -4.73 -3.43 -15.61
C LEU A 205 -3.67 -2.61 -16.36
N SER A 206 -2.89 -3.26 -17.22
CA SER A 206 -1.78 -2.64 -17.97
C SER A 206 -2.20 -1.46 -18.85
N MET A 207 -3.47 -1.41 -19.27
CA MET A 207 -4.04 -0.33 -20.08
C MET A 207 -4.36 0.94 -19.28
N ILE A 208 -4.33 0.90 -17.95
CA ILE A 208 -4.61 2.05 -17.09
C ILE A 208 -3.29 2.69 -16.65
N PRO A 209 -3.03 3.96 -16.98
CA PRO A 209 -1.78 4.64 -16.67
C PRO A 209 -1.80 5.21 -15.24
N PHE A 210 -1.45 4.37 -14.26
CA PHE A 210 -1.46 4.71 -12.82
C PHE A 210 -0.42 5.75 -12.40
N GLU A 211 0.52 6.09 -13.28
CA GLU A 211 1.48 7.17 -13.10
C GLU A 211 0.89 8.57 -13.33
N LEU A 212 -0.29 8.66 -13.98
CA LEU A 212 -0.95 9.95 -14.20
C LEU A 212 -1.53 10.49 -12.88
N PHE A 213 -1.29 11.78 -12.65
CA PHE A 213 -1.96 12.48 -11.56
C PHE A 213 -3.48 12.42 -11.72
N GLY A 214 -4.18 11.97 -10.68
CA GLY A 214 -5.64 11.77 -10.72
C GLY A 214 -6.08 10.34 -11.00
N VAL A 215 -5.16 9.43 -11.35
CA VAL A 215 -5.46 8.01 -11.52
C VAL A 215 -5.05 7.25 -10.26
N PHE A 216 -6.02 6.60 -9.63
CA PHE A 216 -5.85 5.87 -8.38
C PHE A 216 -6.39 4.45 -8.49
N ASP A 217 -5.90 3.58 -7.63
CA ASP A 217 -6.54 2.33 -7.27
C ASP A 217 -6.93 2.36 -5.79
N SER A 218 -7.51 1.28 -5.27
CA SER A 218 -7.95 1.23 -3.86
C SER A 218 -6.82 1.32 -2.83
N ASP A 219 -5.58 1.03 -3.23
CA ASP A 219 -4.41 1.10 -2.35
C ASP A 219 -3.75 2.49 -2.44
N SER A 220 -3.73 3.11 -3.62
CA SER A 220 -3.13 4.45 -3.83
C SER A 220 -4.08 5.60 -3.54
N ILE A 221 -5.41 5.40 -3.50
CA ILE A 221 -6.40 6.46 -3.22
C ILE A 221 -6.17 7.17 -1.88
N SER A 222 -5.40 6.57 -0.96
CA SER A 222 -5.03 7.21 0.30
C SER A 222 -4.10 8.42 0.15
N SER A 223 -3.44 8.58 -1.00
CA SER A 223 -2.69 9.79 -1.34
C SER A 223 -3.59 10.92 -1.90
N LEU A 224 -4.91 10.65 -1.99
CA LEU A 224 -5.99 11.61 -2.07
C LEU A 224 -5.69 12.91 -1.29
N ASP A 225 -5.59 14.10 -1.90
CA ASP A 225 -5.44 15.37 -1.16
C ASP A 225 -6.56 16.40 -1.41
N PHE A 226 -7.59 16.04 -2.19
CA PHE A 226 -8.76 16.86 -2.45
C PHE A 226 -10.04 16.02 -2.67
N ILE A 227 -11.21 16.66 -2.53
CA ILE A 227 -12.48 16.07 -2.97
C ILE A 227 -12.67 16.40 -4.46
N PRO A 228 -12.68 15.41 -5.37
CA PRO A 228 -12.88 15.66 -6.80
C PRO A 228 -14.30 16.15 -7.07
N LYS A 229 -14.46 17.10 -7.99
CA LYS A 229 -15.78 17.51 -8.49
C LYS A 229 -16.41 16.45 -9.37
N THR A 230 -15.58 15.70 -10.09
CA THR A 230 -15.99 14.66 -11.04
C THR A 230 -15.09 13.44 -10.88
N MET A 231 -15.70 12.27 -10.76
CA MET A 231 -15.00 11.01 -10.55
C MET A 231 -15.55 9.93 -11.48
N VAL A 232 -14.65 9.22 -12.14
CA VAL A 232 -14.96 7.95 -12.81
C VAL A 232 -14.47 6.81 -11.94
N VAL A 233 -15.30 5.79 -11.74
CA VAL A 233 -14.95 4.57 -11.03
C VAL A 233 -15.03 3.40 -12.00
N GLN A 234 -13.92 2.69 -12.20
CA GLN A 234 -13.88 1.48 -13.00
C GLN A 234 -14.13 0.26 -12.09
N GLY A 235 -15.25 -0.42 -12.30
CA GLY A 235 -15.70 -1.59 -11.54
C GLY A 235 -16.84 -1.28 -10.57
N ALA A 236 -17.95 -2.00 -10.71
CA ALA A 236 -19.13 -1.96 -9.84
C ALA A 236 -19.12 -3.11 -8.81
N GLY A 237 -17.93 -3.46 -8.32
CA GLY A 237 -17.73 -4.32 -7.16
C GLY A 237 -17.90 -3.57 -5.84
N ILE A 238 -17.75 -4.28 -4.72
CA ILE A 238 -17.93 -3.72 -3.36
C ILE A 238 -17.07 -2.45 -3.15
N ILE A 239 -15.79 -2.51 -3.50
CA ILE A 239 -14.84 -1.40 -3.30
C ILE A 239 -15.25 -0.19 -4.15
N GLY A 240 -15.52 -0.40 -5.44
CA GLY A 240 -15.90 0.68 -6.35
C GLY A 240 -17.18 1.40 -5.92
N LEU A 241 -18.21 0.63 -5.54
CA LEU A 241 -19.49 1.20 -5.09
C LEU A 241 -19.39 1.90 -3.74
N GLU A 242 -18.54 1.42 -2.82
CA GLU A 242 -18.28 2.10 -1.54
C GLU A 242 -17.68 3.49 -1.78
N TYR A 243 -16.61 3.59 -2.58
CA TYR A 243 -16.01 4.88 -2.92
C TYR A 243 -16.95 5.78 -3.73
N ALA A 244 -17.68 5.22 -4.69
CA ALA A 244 -18.64 5.98 -5.48
C ALA A 244 -19.68 6.68 -4.60
N ASN A 245 -20.28 5.94 -3.66
CA ASN A 245 -21.27 6.48 -2.74
C ASN A 245 -20.66 7.54 -1.79
N MET A 246 -19.46 7.28 -1.24
CA MET A 246 -18.79 8.24 -0.35
C MET A 246 -18.48 9.57 -1.05
N PHE A 247 -17.86 9.52 -2.22
CA PHE A 247 -17.51 10.74 -2.95
C PHE A 247 -18.75 11.46 -3.49
N ALA A 248 -19.81 10.75 -3.88
CA ALA A 248 -21.07 11.36 -4.24
C ALA A 248 -21.70 12.13 -3.06
N LYS A 249 -21.67 11.56 -1.85
CA LYS A 249 -22.10 12.27 -0.62
C LYS A 249 -21.24 13.49 -0.29
N LEU A 250 -19.97 13.47 -0.66
CA LEU A 250 -19.06 14.62 -0.57
C LEU A 250 -19.27 15.66 -1.69
N GLY A 251 -20.23 15.43 -2.59
CA GLY A 251 -20.62 16.37 -3.64
C GLY A 251 -19.97 16.12 -5.01
N ALA A 252 -19.20 15.05 -5.17
CA ALA A 252 -18.66 14.66 -6.47
C ALA A 252 -19.78 14.18 -7.40
N LYS A 253 -19.72 14.51 -8.69
CA LYS A 253 -20.47 13.80 -9.72
C LYS A 253 -19.73 12.51 -10.05
N VAL A 254 -20.35 11.36 -9.79
CA VAL A 254 -19.70 10.06 -9.95
C VAL A 254 -20.35 9.25 -11.08
N VAL A 255 -19.51 8.72 -11.96
CA VAL A 255 -19.90 7.73 -12.97
C VAL A 255 -19.12 6.44 -12.71
N VAL A 256 -19.83 5.34 -12.50
CA VAL A 256 -19.25 4.00 -12.39
C VAL A 256 -19.39 3.31 -13.74
N VAL A 257 -18.29 2.77 -14.25
CA VAL A 257 -18.28 1.96 -15.47
C VAL A 257 -17.94 0.52 -15.12
N GLU A 258 -18.77 -0.42 -15.57
CA GLU A 258 -18.63 -1.85 -15.30
C GLU A 258 -18.67 -2.60 -16.62
N PHE A 259 -17.68 -3.46 -16.86
CA PHE A 259 -17.61 -4.26 -18.08
C PHE A 259 -18.70 -5.34 -18.11
N ALA A 260 -19.05 -5.89 -16.95
CA ALA A 260 -20.09 -6.92 -16.85
C ALA A 260 -21.50 -6.37 -17.06
N ALA A 261 -22.41 -7.27 -17.42
CA ALA A 261 -23.84 -6.99 -17.54
C ALA A 261 -24.56 -6.77 -16.20
N LYS A 262 -23.89 -7.02 -15.06
CA LYS A 262 -24.44 -6.86 -13.70
C LYS A 262 -23.36 -6.41 -12.72
N MET A 263 -23.74 -5.50 -11.83
CA MET A 263 -22.95 -5.18 -10.64
C MET A 263 -23.12 -6.26 -9.56
N LEU A 264 -22.17 -6.37 -8.63
CA LEU A 264 -22.24 -7.26 -7.46
C LEU A 264 -22.87 -8.63 -7.79
N GLN A 265 -22.28 -9.38 -8.73
CA GLN A 265 -22.90 -10.58 -9.33
C GLN A 265 -23.38 -11.65 -8.33
N MET A 266 -22.78 -11.69 -7.13
CA MET A 266 -23.13 -12.60 -6.05
C MET A 266 -24.35 -12.16 -5.22
N LEU A 267 -24.79 -10.91 -5.36
CA LEU A 267 -25.91 -10.33 -4.63
C LEU A 267 -27.23 -10.71 -5.29
N ASP A 268 -28.29 -10.91 -4.50
CA ASP A 268 -29.62 -11.16 -5.03
C ASP A 268 -30.13 -9.99 -5.91
N LYS A 269 -30.96 -10.30 -6.90
CA LYS A 269 -31.46 -9.31 -7.87
C LYS A 269 -32.28 -8.20 -7.23
N ASP A 270 -33.08 -8.52 -6.21
CA ASP A 270 -33.93 -7.51 -5.56
C ASP A 270 -33.08 -6.55 -4.72
N LEU A 271 -32.02 -7.06 -4.09
CA LEU A 271 -31.04 -6.26 -3.38
C LEU A 271 -30.20 -5.40 -4.35
N GLN A 272 -29.83 -5.93 -5.52
CA GLN A 272 -29.18 -5.13 -6.57
C GLN A 272 -30.08 -3.98 -7.03
N ALA A 273 -31.37 -4.25 -7.28
CA ALA A 273 -32.33 -3.24 -7.73
C ALA A 273 -32.54 -2.13 -6.68
N ALA A 274 -32.69 -2.50 -5.41
CA ALA A 274 -32.80 -1.54 -4.30
C ALA A 274 -31.54 -0.67 -4.18
N LEU A 275 -30.35 -1.27 -4.28
CA LEU A 275 -29.09 -0.54 -4.23
C LEU A 275 -28.91 0.40 -5.43
N LEU A 276 -29.27 -0.01 -6.65
CA LEU A 276 -29.24 0.85 -7.82
C LEU A 276 -30.12 2.09 -7.64
N ALA A 277 -31.32 1.92 -7.07
CA ALA A 277 -32.22 3.02 -6.79
C ALA A 277 -31.63 4.01 -5.77
N ASP A 278 -31.02 3.50 -4.69
CA ASP A 278 -30.36 4.33 -3.68
C ASP A 278 -29.14 5.08 -4.26
N LEU A 279 -28.30 4.41 -5.05
CA LEU A 279 -27.14 5.03 -5.70
C LEU A 279 -27.55 6.11 -6.71
N ALA A 280 -28.60 5.86 -7.50
CA ALA A 280 -29.15 6.85 -8.42
C ALA A 280 -29.71 8.07 -7.67
N ALA A 281 -30.41 7.87 -6.56
CA ALA A 281 -30.89 8.96 -5.70
C ALA A 281 -29.72 9.79 -5.12
N ASN A 282 -28.59 9.15 -4.87
CA ASN A 282 -27.34 9.78 -4.45
C ASN A 282 -26.47 10.30 -5.61
N LYS A 283 -27.03 10.44 -6.83
CA LYS A 283 -26.34 10.98 -8.04
C LYS A 283 -25.13 10.17 -8.49
N VAL A 284 -25.10 8.87 -8.20
CA VAL A 284 -24.15 7.93 -8.78
C VAL A 284 -24.77 7.34 -10.04
N GLU A 285 -24.16 7.61 -11.18
CA GLU A 285 -24.53 7.00 -12.46
C GLU A 285 -23.76 5.68 -12.64
N ILE A 286 -24.42 4.60 -13.06
CA ILE A 286 -23.79 3.30 -13.29
C ILE A 286 -24.04 2.86 -14.73
N LEU A 287 -22.95 2.62 -15.46
CA LEU A 287 -22.94 2.18 -16.84
C LEU A 287 -22.39 0.75 -16.91
N LEU A 288 -23.32 -0.20 -17.05
CA LEU A 288 -23.00 -1.61 -17.28
C LEU A 288 -22.57 -1.83 -18.74
N GLU A 289 -21.92 -2.96 -19.00
CA GLU A 289 -21.40 -3.33 -20.33
C GLU A 289 -20.53 -2.22 -20.96
N THR A 290 -19.78 -1.52 -20.10
CA THR A 290 -18.98 -0.36 -20.45
C THR A 290 -17.54 -0.57 -19.99
N GLY A 291 -16.64 -0.81 -20.93
CA GLY A 291 -15.22 -0.93 -20.67
C GLY A 291 -14.51 0.40 -20.94
N ILE A 292 -13.55 0.77 -20.09
CA ILE A 292 -12.57 1.81 -20.43
C ILE A 292 -11.71 1.29 -21.57
N THR A 293 -11.35 2.16 -22.52
CA THR A 293 -10.48 1.84 -23.67
C THR A 293 -9.18 2.65 -23.64
N SER A 294 -9.22 3.88 -23.13
CA SER A 294 -8.03 4.71 -22.96
C SER A 294 -8.22 5.72 -21.83
N VAL A 295 -7.12 6.17 -21.23
CA VAL A 295 -7.09 7.25 -20.24
C VAL A 295 -5.94 8.18 -20.59
N GLN A 296 -6.21 9.48 -20.64
CA GLN A 296 -5.22 10.48 -21.00
C GLN A 296 -5.34 11.70 -20.10
N SER A 297 -4.22 12.35 -19.79
CA SER A 297 -4.24 13.68 -19.17
C SER A 297 -4.53 14.74 -20.22
N LEU A 298 -5.37 15.70 -19.90
CA LEU A 298 -5.65 16.88 -20.73
C LEU A 298 -4.96 18.12 -20.16
N GLU A 299 -4.66 19.07 -21.04
CA GLU A 299 -4.30 20.43 -20.63
C GLU A 299 -5.52 21.17 -20.04
N GLY A 300 -5.27 22.14 -19.18
CA GLY A 300 -6.33 22.97 -18.57
C GLY A 300 -6.82 22.50 -17.19
N GLY A 301 -6.12 21.56 -16.54
CA GLY A 301 -6.28 21.33 -15.11
C GLY A 301 -5.99 22.61 -14.31
N VAL A 302 -6.73 22.82 -13.22
CA VAL A 302 -6.41 23.89 -12.26
C VAL A 302 -5.22 23.44 -11.42
N ARG A 303 -4.36 24.35 -10.95
CA ARG A 303 -3.19 23.99 -10.13
C ARG A 303 -3.59 23.05 -8.97
N GLY A 304 -3.03 21.85 -8.95
CA GLY A 304 -3.34 20.81 -7.95
C GLY A 304 -4.60 19.97 -8.22
N LYS A 305 -5.25 20.12 -9.38
CA LYS A 305 -6.41 19.31 -9.79
C LYS A 305 -6.23 18.79 -11.23
N PRO A 306 -6.15 17.47 -11.43
CA PRO A 306 -5.96 16.93 -12.76
C PRO A 306 -7.22 17.07 -13.60
N LEU A 307 -7.05 16.98 -14.91
CA LEU A 307 -8.15 16.82 -15.85
C LEU A 307 -7.82 15.61 -16.73
N LEU A 308 -8.58 14.54 -16.56
CA LEU A 308 -8.44 13.31 -17.31
C LEU A 308 -9.53 13.21 -18.37
N LEU A 309 -9.18 12.65 -19.52
CA LEU A 309 -10.12 12.10 -20.50
C LEU A 309 -10.12 10.57 -20.35
N VAL A 310 -11.27 10.02 -19.97
CA VAL A 310 -11.49 8.58 -19.90
C VAL A 310 -12.38 8.20 -21.08
N GLU A 311 -11.82 7.44 -22.03
CA GLU A 311 -12.57 6.89 -23.15
C GLU A 311 -13.11 5.51 -22.79
N THR A 312 -14.34 5.23 -23.22
CA THR A 312 -15.03 3.97 -23.00
C THR A 312 -15.67 3.47 -24.28
N SER A 313 -16.12 2.21 -24.28
CA SER A 313 -16.90 1.63 -25.38
C SER A 313 -18.23 2.35 -25.66
N ARG A 314 -18.72 3.21 -24.75
CA ARG A 314 -20.02 3.89 -24.85
C ARG A 314 -19.95 5.42 -24.83
N GLY A 315 -18.75 5.99 -24.87
CA GLY A 315 -18.54 7.44 -24.85
C GLY A 315 -17.30 7.85 -24.06
N SER A 316 -17.16 9.14 -23.82
CA SER A 316 -16.01 9.70 -23.10
C SER A 316 -16.44 10.56 -21.92
N PHE A 317 -15.62 10.54 -20.87
CA PHE A 317 -15.84 11.29 -19.63
C PHE A 317 -14.63 12.17 -19.35
N ARG A 318 -14.88 13.41 -18.93
CA ARG A 318 -13.85 14.26 -18.33
C ARG A 318 -13.99 14.20 -16.83
N CYS A 319 -12.90 13.89 -16.11
CA CYS A 319 -12.94 13.79 -14.66
C CYS A 319 -11.67 14.32 -13.99
N GLU A 320 -11.80 14.72 -12.72
CA GLU A 320 -10.67 15.08 -11.85
C GLU A 320 -10.06 13.86 -11.15
N CYS A 321 -10.76 12.71 -11.15
CA CYS A 321 -10.30 11.49 -10.52
C CYS A 321 -10.81 10.26 -11.27
N LEU A 322 -9.92 9.31 -11.55
CA LEU A 322 -10.26 7.95 -11.96
C LEU A 322 -9.84 7.00 -10.85
N LEU A 323 -10.78 6.22 -10.32
CA LEU A 323 -10.49 5.11 -9.41
C LEU A 323 -10.68 3.78 -10.15
N SER A 324 -9.61 3.00 -10.29
CA SER A 324 -9.68 1.62 -10.76
C SER A 324 -9.87 0.65 -9.59
N ALA A 325 -11.03 -0.01 -9.55
CA ALA A 325 -11.45 -0.93 -8.49
C ALA A 325 -11.91 -2.29 -9.06
N VAL A 326 -11.12 -2.84 -9.98
CA VAL A 326 -11.43 -4.04 -10.78
C VAL A 326 -11.03 -5.37 -10.11
N GLY A 327 -10.94 -5.37 -8.77
CA GLY A 327 -10.58 -6.54 -7.96
C GLY A 327 -9.21 -6.42 -7.30
N ARG A 328 -8.83 -7.51 -6.61
CA ARG A 328 -7.59 -7.61 -5.83
C ARG A 328 -6.88 -8.91 -6.17
N VAL A 329 -5.56 -8.91 -5.98
CA VAL A 329 -4.67 -10.03 -6.27
C VAL A 329 -3.80 -10.32 -5.04
N GLY A 330 -3.44 -11.59 -4.84
CA GLY A 330 -2.64 -12.02 -3.69
C GLY A 330 -1.26 -11.37 -3.68
N SER A 331 -0.83 -10.88 -2.51
CA SER A 331 0.49 -10.26 -2.34
C SER A 331 1.56 -11.33 -2.13
N VAL A 332 2.00 -11.93 -3.23
CA VAL A 332 2.96 -13.05 -3.25
C VAL A 332 4.31 -12.71 -3.89
N GLU A 333 4.40 -11.55 -4.54
CA GLU A 333 5.63 -11.10 -5.20
C GLU A 333 6.77 -10.94 -4.20
N GLY A 334 7.97 -11.36 -4.59
CA GLY A 334 9.18 -11.25 -3.77
C GLY A 334 9.26 -12.23 -2.59
N LEU A 335 8.20 -13.01 -2.30
CA LEU A 335 8.22 -13.97 -1.20
C LEU A 335 9.10 -15.20 -1.48
N GLY A 336 9.42 -15.52 -2.73
CA GLY A 336 10.22 -16.70 -3.06
C GLY A 336 9.48 -18.02 -2.91
N LEU A 337 8.15 -18.03 -3.11
CA LEU A 337 7.28 -19.21 -2.97
C LEU A 337 7.71 -20.38 -3.88
N GLU A 338 8.27 -20.06 -5.04
CA GLU A 338 8.78 -21.02 -6.02
C GLU A 338 9.92 -21.89 -5.47
N LYS A 339 10.73 -21.34 -4.55
CA LYS A 339 11.87 -22.05 -3.94
C LYS A 339 11.41 -23.15 -2.97
N VAL A 340 10.21 -23.01 -2.43
CA VAL A 340 9.63 -23.93 -1.43
C VAL A 340 8.48 -24.75 -2.00
N GLY A 341 8.11 -24.55 -3.27
CA GLY A 341 7.09 -25.33 -3.96
C GLY A 341 5.64 -24.97 -3.58
N VAL A 342 5.41 -23.78 -3.00
CA VAL A 342 4.05 -23.29 -2.71
C VAL A 342 3.41 -22.82 -4.01
N LYS A 343 2.18 -23.30 -4.28
CA LYS A 343 1.44 -22.99 -5.50
C LYS A 343 0.53 -21.78 -5.34
N THR A 344 0.40 -21.02 -6.42
CA THR A 344 -0.59 -19.94 -6.55
C THR A 344 -1.60 -20.29 -7.63
N GLY A 345 -2.84 -19.89 -7.43
CA GLY A 345 -3.97 -20.12 -8.33
C GLY A 345 -4.50 -18.82 -8.92
N ARG A 346 -5.82 -18.76 -9.11
CA ARG A 346 -6.52 -17.58 -9.66
C ARG A 346 -6.18 -16.32 -8.86
N ALA A 347 -5.94 -15.21 -9.57
CA ALA A 347 -5.61 -13.91 -8.99
C ALA A 347 -4.36 -13.93 -8.06
N GLN A 348 -3.40 -14.83 -8.33
CA GLN A 348 -2.16 -14.97 -7.55
C GLN A 348 -2.39 -15.33 -6.07
N MET A 349 -3.55 -15.89 -5.74
CA MET A 349 -3.85 -16.35 -4.38
C MET A 349 -3.14 -17.69 -4.14
N ILE A 350 -2.59 -17.90 -2.94
CA ILE A 350 -1.99 -19.17 -2.52
C ILE A 350 -3.08 -20.23 -2.42
N GLU A 351 -2.82 -21.39 -3.01
CA GLU A 351 -3.69 -22.57 -2.92
C GLU A 351 -3.57 -23.20 -1.53
N VAL A 352 -4.70 -23.42 -0.87
CA VAL A 352 -4.74 -24.03 0.48
C VAL A 352 -5.89 -25.01 0.63
N ASP A 353 -5.72 -25.98 1.53
CA ASP A 353 -6.73 -26.97 1.89
C ASP A 353 -7.72 -26.47 2.97
N GLY A 354 -8.57 -27.39 3.49
CA GLY A 354 -9.48 -27.19 4.62
C GLY A 354 -8.86 -26.47 5.84
N ASN A 355 -7.60 -26.76 6.12
CA ASN A 355 -6.85 -26.33 7.29
C ASN A 355 -5.90 -25.18 7.00
N GLN A 356 -6.06 -24.51 5.85
CA GLN A 356 -5.19 -23.41 5.41
C GLN A 356 -3.74 -23.86 5.12
N TRP A 357 -3.53 -25.17 4.90
CA TRP A 357 -2.24 -25.75 4.57
C TRP A 357 -1.96 -25.65 3.07
N THR A 358 -0.74 -25.25 2.70
CA THR A 358 -0.32 -24.99 1.31
C THR A 358 0.06 -26.23 0.50
N GLY A 359 0.07 -27.41 1.14
CA GLY A 359 0.65 -28.63 0.57
C GLY A 359 2.15 -28.78 0.82
N VAL A 360 2.83 -27.74 1.33
CA VAL A 360 4.24 -27.78 1.73
C VAL A 360 4.33 -27.91 3.25
N ALA A 361 5.14 -28.85 3.73
CA ALA A 361 5.28 -29.11 5.17
C ALA A 361 5.59 -27.82 5.94
N ASN A 362 4.83 -27.57 7.01
CA ASN A 362 4.98 -26.43 7.90
C ASN A 362 4.78 -25.03 7.25
N ILE A 363 4.17 -24.93 6.07
CA ILE A 363 3.79 -23.65 5.47
C ILE A 363 2.26 -23.56 5.32
N TYR A 364 1.70 -22.50 5.89
CA TYR A 364 0.27 -22.18 5.87
C TYR A 364 0.06 -20.81 5.24
N ALA A 365 -1.12 -20.54 4.70
CA ALA A 365 -1.47 -19.21 4.19
C ALA A 365 -2.89 -18.83 4.63
N VAL A 366 -3.09 -17.58 5.06
CA VAL A 366 -4.36 -17.13 5.67
C VAL A 366 -4.72 -15.70 5.26
N GLY A 367 -6.00 -15.37 5.34
CA GLY A 367 -6.52 -14.06 4.96
C GLY A 367 -6.50 -13.87 3.45
N ASP A 368 -6.46 -12.61 2.99
CA ASP A 368 -6.64 -12.26 1.58
C ASP A 368 -5.64 -12.93 0.61
N VAL A 369 -4.46 -13.34 1.07
CA VAL A 369 -3.46 -14.01 0.22
C VAL A 369 -3.85 -15.46 -0.10
N ALA A 370 -4.69 -16.07 0.74
CA ALA A 370 -5.21 -17.42 0.55
C ALA A 370 -6.66 -17.32 0.09
N GLY A 371 -6.98 -17.89 -1.08
CA GLY A 371 -8.22 -17.62 -1.84
C GLY A 371 -9.57 -17.98 -1.18
N ARG A 372 -9.62 -18.25 0.12
CA ARG A 372 -10.85 -18.42 0.89
C ARG A 372 -11.27 -17.12 1.56
N SER A 373 -11.65 -16.15 0.74
CA SER A 373 -12.66 -15.19 1.19
C SER A 373 -14.01 -15.90 1.18
N VAL A 374 -14.69 -15.89 2.32
CA VAL A 374 -16.09 -16.31 2.47
C VAL A 374 -16.92 -15.62 1.38
N SER A 375 -17.35 -16.36 0.33
CA SER A 375 -18.47 -16.08 -0.61
C SER A 375 -18.28 -16.50 -2.08
N LEU A 376 -17.24 -17.22 -2.48
CA LEU A 376 -17.24 -17.87 -3.80
C LEU A 376 -17.79 -19.30 -3.66
N PRO A 377 -18.97 -19.64 -4.21
CA PRO A 377 -19.38 -21.03 -4.30
C PRO A 377 -18.32 -21.76 -5.13
N VAL A 378 -17.67 -22.72 -4.47
CA VAL A 378 -17.00 -23.83 -5.14
C VAL A 378 -18.07 -24.49 -6.00
N GLU A 379 -17.74 -24.76 -7.27
CA GLU A 379 -18.63 -25.46 -8.18
C GLU A 379 -19.26 -26.70 -7.50
N PRO A 380 -20.52 -27.04 -7.83
CA PRO A 380 -21.09 -28.28 -7.34
C PRO A 380 -20.22 -29.42 -7.83
N VAL A 381 -19.65 -30.17 -6.88
CA VAL A 381 -19.04 -31.46 -7.17
C VAL A 381 -20.19 -32.37 -7.61
N GLU A 382 -20.14 -32.82 -8.87
CA GLU A 382 -21.05 -33.85 -9.42
C GLU A 382 -20.92 -35.19 -8.69
#